data_AF-A0A6C0BW37-F1
#
_entry.id   AF-A0A6C0BW37-F1
#
_cell.length_a   1.000
_cell.length_b   1.000
_cell.length_c   1.000
_cell.angle_alpha   90.00
_cell.angle_beta   90.00
_cell.angle_gamma   90.00
#
_symmetry.space_group_name_H-M   'P 1'
#
loop_
_entity.id
_entity.type
_entity.pdbx_description
1 polymer ?
#
loop_
_entity_poly.entity_id
_entity_poly.type
_entity_poly.pdbx_seq_one_letter_code
_entity_poly.pdbx_strand_id
1 'polypeptide(L)'
;MVKSILNPSITYAEEKGISGDDLDKEGQLYEYDIDTGLTIHLAVGNYRYDYVADKNIIYFPIYLVKDGEKIVSQIGVFEMMSVDLPNVLDSESDVDLNSLNDPLLYSFAIPEFLSKYAIVKESKTTKKHAPTSDEYVIPLQQEVEEQLLDVPLGVFEDDEEPEPLFSVDEKTAWVQKLMRSSKYGIVDNEGGGNCLFASLRDAYVGIGRVLSVAKLREMVAAEASEELFMNYKTLHDAIYTEVANLTATKEKIKEDAKAMSETGKAEKDRIKKKAIIGEISKIKEYLKDVVDKLSVAKANAAEFNFMNGISDLATFKRKIKTCSFWGDVWAIHTLERVLKLKTIILSSENYNKDDLENVLLCGQLEDNVQKFEPEYYVILDHTGSHYRLITYSGKTIFKYDDLPRSIKHKIVDTCLVKKAGYYSIIPEFVKLKEERMKRKITVS
;
A
#
# COMPACT_ATOMS: atom_id res chain seq x y z
N MET A 1 -15.05 21.82 4.19
CA MET A 1 -14.50 20.46 4.26
C MET A 1 -15.47 19.65 5.09
N VAL A 2 -15.75 18.40 4.73
CA VAL A 2 -16.70 17.55 5.48
C VAL A 2 -15.94 16.46 6.24
N LYS A 3 -16.38 16.15 7.46
CA LYS A 3 -15.69 15.23 8.36
C LYS A 3 -16.28 13.83 8.20
N SER A 4 -15.43 12.80 8.17
CA SER A 4 -15.87 11.41 8.14
C SER A 4 -16.64 11.04 9.41
N ILE A 5 -17.69 10.23 9.26
CA ILE A 5 -18.44 9.59 10.34
C ILE A 5 -17.72 8.31 10.79
N LEU A 6 -17.15 7.54 9.87
CA LEU A 6 -16.42 6.30 10.16
C LEU A 6 -15.11 6.56 10.90
N ASN A 7 -14.42 7.67 10.61
CA ASN A 7 -13.22 8.06 11.35
C ASN A 7 -13.07 9.59 11.47
N PRO A 8 -13.29 10.19 12.65
CA PRO A 8 -13.17 11.64 12.86
C PRO A 8 -11.79 12.26 12.57
N SER A 9 -10.74 11.49 12.32
CA SER A 9 -9.44 12.06 11.86
C SER A 9 -9.43 12.36 10.36
N ILE A 10 -10.37 11.82 9.58
CA ILE A 10 -10.49 12.03 8.13
C ILE A 10 -11.36 13.25 7.86
N THR A 11 -10.90 14.09 6.93
CA THR A 11 -11.63 15.25 6.43
C THR A 11 -11.54 15.29 4.91
N TYR A 12 -12.69 15.29 4.24
CA TYR A 12 -12.77 15.38 2.79
C TYR A 12 -12.80 16.85 2.34
N ALA A 13 -11.95 17.18 1.38
CA ALA A 13 -11.94 18.49 0.75
C ALA A 13 -13.25 18.73 -0.01
N GLU A 14 -13.77 19.95 0.04
CA GLU A 14 -14.96 20.33 -0.73
C GLU A 14 -14.54 20.80 -2.12
N GLU A 15 -14.56 19.88 -3.07
CA GLU A 15 -14.31 20.17 -4.48
C GLU A 15 -15.63 20.46 -5.20
N LYS A 16 -15.59 21.34 -6.21
CA LYS A 16 -16.76 21.64 -7.05
C LYS A 16 -16.63 21.08 -8.46
N GLY A 17 -15.41 20.81 -8.90
CA GLY A 17 -15.13 20.26 -10.23
C GLY A 17 -15.32 18.75 -10.28
N ILE A 18 -15.20 18.20 -11.47
CA ILE A 18 -15.02 16.75 -11.65
C ILE A 18 -13.56 16.45 -11.27
N SER A 19 -13.36 15.46 -10.41
CA SER A 19 -12.03 15.00 -10.04
C SER A 19 -11.28 14.45 -11.26
N GLY A 20 -9.96 14.64 -11.31
CA GLY A 20 -9.14 14.17 -12.44
C GLY A 20 -9.28 12.67 -12.72
N ASP A 21 -9.49 11.86 -11.68
CA ASP A 21 -9.66 10.41 -11.83
C ASP A 21 -11.04 10.01 -12.34
N ASP A 22 -12.02 10.92 -12.39
CA ASP A 22 -13.35 10.67 -12.93
C ASP A 22 -13.60 11.40 -14.26
N LEU A 23 -12.61 12.17 -14.74
CA LEU A 23 -12.68 12.84 -16.03
C LEU A 23 -12.69 11.81 -17.18
N ASP A 24 -13.57 12.02 -18.16
CA ASP A 24 -13.75 11.16 -19.34
C ASP A 24 -14.14 9.70 -19.04
N LYS A 25 -14.69 9.42 -17.84
CA LYS A 25 -15.23 8.11 -17.47
C LYS A 25 -16.75 8.09 -17.55
N GLU A 26 -17.30 6.97 -18.01
CA GLU A 26 -18.74 6.71 -17.95
C GLU A 26 -19.15 6.40 -16.51
N GLY A 27 -20.26 6.97 -16.06
CA GLY A 27 -20.81 6.77 -14.72
C GLY A 27 -22.32 6.56 -14.77
N GLN A 28 -22.83 5.74 -13.84
CA GLN A 28 -24.25 5.46 -13.73
C GLN A 28 -25.01 6.65 -13.12
N LEU A 29 -26.21 6.93 -13.66
CA LEU A 29 -27.13 7.96 -13.16
C LEU A 29 -28.12 7.32 -12.18
N TYR A 30 -28.24 7.92 -11.00
CA TYR A 30 -29.15 7.48 -9.93
C TYR A 30 -30.20 8.56 -9.65
N GLU A 31 -31.45 8.17 -9.41
CA GLU A 31 -32.41 9.01 -8.67
C GLU A 31 -32.20 8.75 -7.18
N TYR A 32 -31.90 9.80 -6.42
CA TYR A 32 -31.60 9.68 -4.99
C TYR A 32 -32.46 10.63 -4.16
N ASP A 33 -33.12 10.08 -3.14
CA ASP A 33 -33.88 10.82 -2.16
C ASP A 33 -32.95 11.26 -1.02
N ILE A 34 -32.70 12.56 -0.91
CA ILE A 34 -31.92 13.12 0.19
C ILE A 34 -32.85 13.31 1.40
N ASP A 35 -32.35 13.10 2.61
CA ASP A 35 -33.00 13.34 3.92
C ASP A 35 -33.67 14.71 4.12
N THR A 36 -33.50 15.62 3.17
CA THR A 36 -34.15 16.92 3.08
C THR A 36 -35.54 16.85 2.42
N GLY A 37 -35.96 15.67 1.97
CA GLY A 37 -37.23 15.43 1.26
C GLY A 37 -37.20 15.78 -0.23
N LEU A 38 -36.00 15.95 -0.80
CA LEU A 38 -35.77 16.25 -2.21
C LEU A 38 -35.24 15.02 -2.94
N THR A 39 -35.83 14.69 -4.08
CA THR A 39 -35.24 13.72 -5.03
C THR A 39 -34.36 14.46 -6.03
N ILE A 40 -33.13 14.01 -6.27
CA ILE A 40 -32.21 14.59 -7.27
C ILE A 40 -31.60 13.50 -8.15
N HIS A 41 -30.97 13.89 -9.26
CA HIS A 41 -30.12 13.00 -10.03
C HIS A 41 -28.66 13.07 -9.55
N LEU A 42 -28.06 11.91 -9.27
CA LEU A 42 -26.67 11.75 -8.85
C LEU A 42 -25.89 10.88 -9.83
N ALA A 43 -24.60 11.17 -9.98
CA ALA A 43 -23.63 10.21 -10.49
C ALA A 43 -22.59 9.94 -9.41
N VAL A 44 -22.13 8.70 -9.33
CA VAL A 44 -21.13 8.25 -8.36
C VAL A 44 -19.79 8.09 -9.08
N GLY A 45 -18.75 8.78 -8.59
CA GLY A 45 -17.39 8.64 -9.08
C GLY A 45 -16.75 7.33 -8.64
N ASN A 46 -15.56 7.02 -9.16
CA ASN A 46 -14.84 5.83 -8.72
C ASN A 46 -14.46 5.94 -7.24
N TYR A 47 -14.43 4.82 -6.52
CA TYR A 47 -13.92 4.81 -5.16
C TYR A 47 -12.46 5.30 -5.11
N ARG A 48 -12.09 5.95 -4.01
CA ARG A 48 -10.75 6.44 -3.71
C ARG A 48 -10.13 5.62 -2.59
N TYR A 49 -8.85 5.32 -2.75
CA TYR A 49 -8.09 4.47 -1.82
C TYR A 49 -7.24 5.28 -0.82
N ASP A 50 -7.39 6.60 -0.81
CA ASP A 50 -6.53 7.54 -0.07
C ASP A 50 -6.41 7.22 1.43
N TYR A 51 -7.43 6.59 2.02
CA TYR A 51 -7.49 6.24 3.44
C TYR A 51 -7.50 4.74 3.72
N VAL A 52 -7.29 3.89 2.71
CA VAL A 52 -7.33 2.42 2.91
C VAL A 52 -6.13 1.92 3.67
N ALA A 53 -4.94 2.42 3.37
CA ALA A 53 -3.69 1.95 3.97
C ALA A 53 -3.67 2.12 5.50
N ASP A 54 -4.21 3.23 6.01
CA ASP A 54 -4.10 3.58 7.43
C ASP A 54 -5.42 3.38 8.22
N LYS A 55 -6.56 3.55 7.55
CA LYS A 55 -7.90 3.61 8.21
C LYS A 55 -8.87 2.58 7.66
N ASN A 56 -8.48 1.80 6.64
CA ASN A 56 -9.34 0.82 5.98
C ASN A 56 -10.65 1.43 5.47
N ILE A 57 -10.65 2.71 5.08
CA ILE A 57 -11.82 3.44 4.58
C ILE A 57 -11.59 3.80 3.11
N ILE A 58 -12.60 3.54 2.29
CA ILE A 58 -12.73 4.09 0.94
C ILE A 58 -13.87 5.08 0.90
N TYR A 59 -13.85 5.96 -0.10
CA TYR A 59 -14.94 6.88 -0.34
C TYR A 59 -15.19 7.09 -1.84
N PHE A 60 -16.41 7.46 -2.19
CA PHE A 60 -16.85 7.70 -3.57
C PHE A 60 -17.29 9.17 -3.70
N PRO A 61 -16.70 9.94 -4.62
CA PRO A 61 -17.20 11.25 -5.00
C PRO A 61 -18.66 11.21 -5.47
N ILE A 62 -19.48 12.16 -5.02
CA ILE A 62 -20.88 12.30 -5.45
C ILE A 62 -21.01 13.54 -6.32
N TYR A 63 -21.51 13.36 -7.54
CA TYR A 63 -21.71 14.44 -8.51
C TYR A 63 -23.20 14.70 -8.70
N LEU A 64 -23.60 15.97 -8.57
CA LEU A 64 -24.94 16.43 -8.89
C LEU A 64 -25.11 16.53 -10.40
N VAL A 65 -26.15 15.89 -10.94
CA VAL A 65 -26.45 15.90 -12.38
C VAL A 65 -27.73 16.69 -12.65
N LYS A 66 -27.67 17.56 -13.66
CA LYS A 66 -28.81 18.33 -14.17
C LYS A 66 -29.24 17.78 -15.53
N ASP A 67 -30.56 17.72 -15.74
CA ASP A 67 -31.19 17.31 -16.99
C ASP A 67 -30.76 15.90 -17.46
N GLY A 68 -30.29 15.05 -16.54
CA GLY A 68 -29.86 13.67 -16.81
C GLY A 68 -28.48 13.52 -17.46
N GLU A 69 -27.86 14.60 -17.93
CA GLU A 69 -26.62 14.53 -18.73
C GLU A 69 -25.52 15.48 -18.22
N LYS A 70 -25.86 16.60 -17.57
CA LYS A 70 -24.89 17.64 -17.24
C LYS A 70 -24.45 17.61 -15.79
N ILE A 71 -23.18 17.30 -15.54
CA ILE A 71 -22.60 17.42 -14.19
C ILE A 71 -22.53 18.90 -13.79
N VAL A 72 -23.09 19.24 -12.62
CA VAL A 72 -23.17 20.60 -12.08
C VAL A 72 -22.03 20.87 -11.12
N SER A 73 -21.83 19.98 -10.15
CA SER A 73 -20.82 20.11 -9.10
C SER A 73 -20.66 18.76 -8.41
N GLN A 74 -19.46 18.47 -7.90
CA GLN A 74 -19.33 17.51 -6.81
C GLN A 74 -19.99 18.10 -5.56
N ILE A 75 -20.74 17.29 -4.82
CA ILE A 75 -21.59 17.77 -3.70
C ILE A 75 -21.41 16.96 -2.40
N GLY A 76 -20.61 15.90 -2.42
CA GLY A 76 -20.37 15.09 -1.24
C GLY A 76 -19.55 13.84 -1.55
N VAL A 77 -19.51 12.95 -0.57
CA VAL A 77 -18.92 11.62 -0.69
C VAL A 77 -19.77 10.55 -0.01
N PHE A 78 -19.78 9.34 -0.54
CA PHE A 78 -20.13 8.14 0.23
C PHE A 78 -18.86 7.58 0.85
N GLU A 79 -18.91 7.07 2.08
CA GLU A 79 -17.78 6.40 2.72
C GLU A 79 -18.17 5.03 3.24
N MET A 80 -17.23 4.10 3.20
CA MET A 80 -17.40 2.75 3.71
C MET A 80 -16.07 2.12 4.09
N MET A 81 -16.11 1.03 4.85
CA MET A 81 -14.93 0.22 5.10
C MET A 81 -14.51 -0.50 3.81
N SER A 82 -13.21 -0.55 3.51
CA SER A 82 -12.71 -1.11 2.25
C SER A 82 -13.02 -2.61 2.11
N VAL A 83 -13.12 -3.31 3.23
CA VAL A 83 -13.47 -4.74 3.30
C VAL A 83 -14.90 -5.03 2.83
N ASP A 84 -15.77 -4.04 2.87
CA ASP A 84 -17.18 -4.18 2.47
C ASP A 84 -17.39 -3.85 0.99
N LEU A 85 -16.38 -3.28 0.30
CA LEU A 85 -16.47 -2.92 -1.12
C LEU A 85 -17.00 -4.06 -2.01
N PRO A 86 -16.58 -5.33 -1.84
CA PRO A 86 -17.08 -6.42 -2.66
C PRO A 86 -18.58 -6.71 -2.48
N ASN A 87 -19.21 -6.18 -1.43
CA ASN A 87 -20.63 -6.38 -1.13
C ASN A 87 -21.50 -5.22 -1.65
N VAL A 88 -20.88 -4.12 -2.08
CA VAL A 88 -21.56 -2.89 -2.53
C VAL A 88 -21.51 -2.72 -4.04
N LEU A 89 -20.61 -3.44 -4.73
CA LEU A 89 -20.55 -3.44 -6.19
C LEU A 89 -21.50 -4.50 -6.77
N ASP A 90 -22.26 -4.12 -7.79
CA ASP A 90 -23.13 -5.03 -8.52
C ASP A 90 -22.36 -5.84 -9.60
N SER A 91 -23.10 -6.63 -10.40
CA SER A 91 -22.50 -7.50 -11.42
C SER A 91 -21.77 -6.76 -12.55
N GLU A 92 -22.03 -5.47 -12.73
CA GLU A 92 -21.39 -4.60 -13.73
C GLU A 92 -20.32 -3.69 -13.11
N SER A 93 -20.01 -3.87 -11.81
CA SER A 93 -19.12 -3.01 -11.01
C SER A 93 -19.68 -1.61 -10.73
N ASP A 94 -20.98 -1.42 -10.92
CA ASP A 94 -21.68 -0.21 -10.50
C ASP A 94 -21.99 -0.28 -8.99
N VAL A 95 -22.10 0.88 -8.36
CA VAL A 95 -22.33 0.99 -6.92
C VAL A 95 -23.81 0.78 -6.61
N ASP A 96 -24.14 -0.19 -5.75
CA ASP A 96 -25.48 -0.31 -5.18
C ASP A 96 -25.65 0.66 -4.00
N LEU A 97 -26.29 1.79 -4.26
CA LEU A 97 -26.54 2.83 -3.26
C LEU A 97 -27.37 2.34 -2.07
N ASN A 98 -28.16 1.28 -2.21
CA ASN A 98 -28.97 0.74 -1.10
C ASN A 98 -28.13 0.01 -0.05
N SER A 99 -26.90 -0.33 -0.41
CA SER A 99 -25.94 -1.03 0.44
C SER A 99 -24.93 -0.08 1.10
N LEU A 100 -25.08 1.24 0.90
CA LEU A 100 -24.24 2.28 1.46
C LEU A 100 -24.94 3.03 2.59
N ASN A 101 -24.13 3.60 3.50
CA ASN A 101 -24.61 4.60 4.47
C ASN A 101 -24.98 5.91 3.76
N ASP A 102 -25.71 6.77 4.47
CA ASP A 102 -26.09 8.09 3.96
C ASP A 102 -24.87 8.93 3.55
N PRO A 103 -25.00 9.75 2.49
CA PRO A 103 -23.89 10.51 1.95
C PRO A 103 -23.47 11.64 2.87
N LEU A 104 -22.16 11.89 2.94
CA LEU A 104 -21.59 13.07 3.55
C LEU A 104 -21.62 14.24 2.56
N LEU A 105 -22.65 15.07 2.68
CA LEU A 105 -22.83 16.25 1.84
C LEU A 105 -21.90 17.40 2.26
N TYR A 106 -21.35 18.10 1.27
CA TYR A 106 -20.52 19.29 1.48
C TYR A 106 -21.33 20.44 2.06
N SER A 107 -20.65 21.36 2.75
CA SER A 107 -21.29 22.45 3.50
C SER A 107 -22.18 23.36 2.64
N PHE A 108 -21.93 23.45 1.33
CA PHE A 108 -22.73 24.25 0.40
C PHE A 108 -23.89 23.50 -0.25
N ALA A 109 -23.95 22.17 -0.11
CA ALA A 109 -25.00 21.31 -0.67
C ALA A 109 -26.26 21.30 0.23
N ILE A 110 -26.73 22.50 0.59
CA ILE A 110 -27.89 22.72 1.44
C ILE A 110 -29.21 22.64 0.65
N PRO A 111 -30.38 22.44 1.30
CA PRO A 111 -31.67 22.35 0.61
C PRO A 111 -31.96 23.49 -0.37
N GLU A 112 -31.59 24.73 -0.04
CA GLU A 112 -31.76 25.90 -0.89
C GLU A 112 -30.93 25.82 -2.19
N PHE A 113 -29.78 25.15 -2.15
CA PHE A 113 -28.96 24.90 -3.33
C PHE A 113 -29.52 23.74 -4.15
N LEU A 114 -29.85 22.63 -3.49
CA LEU A 114 -30.27 21.38 -4.14
C LEU A 114 -31.68 21.46 -4.74
N SER A 115 -32.60 22.22 -4.12
CA SER A 115 -33.97 22.42 -4.61
C SER A 115 -34.06 22.99 -6.02
N LYS A 116 -33.01 23.68 -6.50
CA LYS A 116 -32.91 24.19 -7.88
C LYS A 116 -32.77 23.08 -8.93
N TYR A 117 -32.43 21.87 -8.48
CA TYR A 117 -32.14 20.70 -9.31
C TYR A 117 -33.01 19.50 -8.93
N ALA A 118 -33.98 19.68 -8.03
CA ALA A 118 -34.86 18.63 -7.57
C ALA A 118 -35.82 18.14 -8.67
N ILE A 119 -36.06 16.83 -8.68
CA ILE A 119 -37.00 16.16 -9.57
C ILE A 119 -38.41 16.37 -9.02
N VAL A 120 -39.28 16.99 -9.82
CA VAL A 120 -40.69 17.16 -9.45
C VAL A 120 -41.43 15.85 -9.76
N LYS A 121 -41.65 15.01 -8.73
CA LYS A 121 -42.54 13.84 -8.84
C LYS A 121 -43.99 14.28 -8.62
N GLU A 122 -44.85 14.12 -9.63
CA GLU A 122 -46.31 14.33 -9.48
C GLU A 122 -46.89 13.32 -8.49
N SER A 123 -47.38 13.82 -7.36
CA SER A 123 -47.85 13.03 -6.23
C SER A 123 -49.17 12.28 -6.52
N LYS A 124 -49.27 11.02 -6.06
CA LYS A 124 -50.54 10.41 -5.64
C LYS A 124 -50.49 10.09 -4.13
N THR A 125 -51.31 10.84 -3.39
CA THR A 125 -51.63 10.72 -1.96
C THR A 125 -52.20 9.35 -1.54
N THR A 126 -51.86 8.86 -0.33
CA THR A 126 -52.74 8.90 0.88
C THR A 126 -52.12 8.33 2.18
N LYS A 127 -52.01 9.23 3.19
CA LYS A 127 -52.41 9.19 4.63
C LYS A 127 -51.95 8.09 5.64
N LYS A 128 -51.01 8.52 6.51
CA LYS A 128 -50.96 8.59 8.01
C LYS A 128 -51.54 7.47 8.90
N HIS A 129 -50.75 6.99 9.90
CA HIS A 129 -50.85 7.34 11.34
C HIS A 129 -49.64 6.79 12.15
N ALA A 130 -49.18 7.57 13.14
CA ALA A 130 -48.33 7.22 14.30
C ALA A 130 -49.12 7.65 15.57
N PRO A 131 -48.67 7.55 16.85
CA PRO A 131 -47.34 7.17 17.40
C PRO A 131 -47.39 6.36 18.74
N THR A 132 -46.24 6.17 19.42
CA THR A 132 -45.88 6.39 20.88
C THR A 132 -44.70 5.47 21.30
N SER A 133 -43.51 6.00 21.66
CA SER A 133 -42.96 6.34 23.01
C SER A 133 -42.65 5.09 23.88
N ASP A 134 -41.53 4.85 24.60
CA ASP A 134 -40.63 5.69 25.42
C ASP A 134 -39.22 5.03 25.64
N GLU A 135 -38.16 5.85 25.55
CA GLU A 135 -37.11 6.21 26.56
C GLU A 135 -36.27 5.22 27.45
N TYR A 136 -34.99 5.63 27.68
CA TYR A 136 -34.01 5.40 28.80
C TYR A 136 -32.71 4.50 28.68
N VAL A 137 -31.57 5.13 28.29
CA VAL A 137 -30.27 5.45 29.00
C VAL A 137 -29.45 4.44 29.88
N ILE A 138 -28.21 4.11 29.42
CA ILE A 138 -26.79 4.11 30.00
C ILE A 138 -26.51 3.40 31.37
N PRO A 139 -25.42 2.57 31.59
CA PRO A 139 -24.00 3.01 31.62
C PRO A 139 -22.82 2.04 31.32
N LEU A 140 -21.63 2.68 31.23
CA LEU A 140 -20.25 2.22 31.00
C LEU A 140 -19.51 1.75 32.27
N GLN A 141 -18.37 1.05 32.05
CA GLN A 141 -17.26 0.63 32.95
C GLN A 141 -17.48 -0.68 33.74
N GLN A 142 -16.52 -1.60 33.93
CA GLN A 142 -15.07 -1.45 34.11
C GLN A 142 -14.27 -2.80 33.92
N GLU A 143 -12.97 -2.65 33.63
CA GLU A 143 -11.76 -3.51 33.72
C GLU A 143 -11.81 -4.96 34.26
N VAL A 144 -11.03 -5.88 33.65
CA VAL A 144 -10.11 -6.81 34.38
C VAL A 144 -8.89 -7.20 33.51
N GLU A 145 -7.74 -6.71 33.95
CA GLU A 145 -6.39 -7.29 34.11
C GLU A 145 -5.82 -8.40 33.20
N GLU A 146 -4.59 -8.10 32.79
CA GLU A 146 -3.63 -8.77 31.95
C GLU A 146 -2.74 -9.71 32.78
N GLN A 147 -2.56 -10.97 32.33
CA GLN A 147 -1.46 -11.83 32.77
C GLN A 147 -0.90 -12.59 31.57
N LEU A 148 0.11 -12.01 30.92
CA LEU A 148 1.01 -12.71 30.02
C LEU A 148 2.44 -12.52 30.52
N LEU A 149 3.14 -13.65 30.63
CA LEU A 149 4.50 -13.78 31.17
C LEU A 149 5.50 -12.95 30.36
N ASP A 150 6.00 -11.90 30.99
CA ASP A 150 7.09 -11.06 30.51
C ASP A 150 8.41 -11.84 30.58
N VAL A 151 9.05 -12.07 29.42
CA VAL A 151 10.45 -12.51 29.35
C VAL A 151 11.28 -11.26 29.04
N PRO A 152 12.14 -10.77 29.95
CA PRO A 152 12.84 -9.52 29.71
C PRO A 152 13.82 -9.64 28.53
N LEU A 153 13.54 -8.86 27.47
CA LEU A 153 14.58 -8.42 26.53
C LEU A 153 15.58 -7.59 27.34
N GLY A 154 16.77 -8.17 27.59
CA GLY A 154 17.81 -7.54 28.41
C GLY A 154 18.10 -6.11 27.98
N VAL A 155 17.78 -5.16 28.86
CA VAL A 155 18.25 -3.78 28.82
C VAL A 155 19.76 -3.83 29.12
N PHE A 156 20.58 -3.57 28.12
CA PHE A 156 22.01 -3.34 28.33
C PHE A 156 22.22 -1.85 28.46
N GLU A 157 22.95 -1.44 29.49
CA GLU A 157 23.38 -0.06 29.70
C GLU A 157 24.13 0.43 28.45
N ASP A 158 23.59 1.44 27.78
CA ASP A 158 24.28 2.19 26.74
C ASP A 158 25.27 3.14 27.42
N ASP A 159 26.56 3.00 27.11
CA ASP A 159 27.60 3.96 27.52
C ASP A 159 27.56 5.28 26.71
N GLU A 160 26.49 5.54 25.94
CA GLU A 160 26.25 6.86 25.35
C GLU A 160 25.70 7.77 26.43
N GLU A 161 26.23 9.00 26.53
CA GLU A 161 25.64 10.01 27.42
C GLU A 161 24.13 10.07 27.17
N PRO A 162 23.29 9.93 28.22
CA PRO A 162 21.85 9.94 28.06
C PRO A 162 21.46 11.24 27.38
N GLU A 163 20.92 11.14 26.16
CA GLU A 163 20.37 12.31 25.47
C GLU A 163 19.34 12.97 26.42
N PRO A 164 19.35 14.30 26.54
CA PRO A 164 18.33 14.99 27.34
C PRO A 164 16.96 14.51 26.85
N LEU A 165 16.11 14.09 27.81
CA LEU A 165 14.75 13.52 27.63
C LEU A 165 14.21 13.74 26.21
N PHE A 166 14.42 12.74 25.34
CA PHE A 166 13.91 12.75 23.98
C PHE A 166 12.38 12.91 24.02
N SER A 167 11.89 14.10 23.68
CA SER A 167 10.46 14.41 23.66
C SER A 167 9.88 14.00 22.32
N VAL A 168 8.94 13.06 22.34
CA VAL A 168 8.21 12.63 21.15
C VAL A 168 6.99 13.53 20.95
N ASP A 169 6.87 14.11 19.77
CA ASP A 169 5.65 14.78 19.31
C ASP A 169 5.16 14.18 17.97
N GLU A 170 4.03 14.69 17.47
CA GLU A 170 3.46 14.24 16.19
C GLU A 170 4.41 14.45 15.00
N LYS A 171 5.25 15.49 15.04
CA LYS A 171 6.17 15.85 13.95
C LYS A 171 7.48 15.06 13.98
N THR A 172 7.76 14.39 15.10
CA THR A 172 8.96 13.57 15.29
C THR A 172 8.95 12.43 14.26
N ALA A 173 10.04 12.30 13.50
CA ALA A 173 10.13 11.32 12.43
C ALA A 173 10.07 9.89 12.98
N TRP A 174 9.49 8.96 12.21
CA TRP A 174 9.29 7.57 12.64
C TRP A 174 10.60 6.90 13.07
N VAL A 175 11.71 7.16 12.36
CA VAL A 175 13.03 6.60 12.69
C VAL A 175 13.57 7.17 14.00
N GLN A 176 13.28 8.44 14.32
CA GLN A 176 13.65 9.04 15.61
C GLN A 176 12.86 8.39 16.75
N LYS A 177 11.56 8.11 16.53
CA LYS A 177 10.69 7.38 17.48
C LYS A 177 11.20 5.96 17.71
N LEU A 178 11.47 5.23 16.62
CA LEU A 178 11.97 3.86 16.68
C LEU A 178 13.31 3.76 17.40
N MET A 179 14.25 4.64 17.07
CA MET A 179 15.62 4.60 17.59
C MET A 179 15.80 5.38 18.89
N ARG A 180 14.74 6.06 19.36
CA ARG A 180 14.72 6.93 20.56
C ARG A 180 15.87 7.96 20.56
N SER A 181 16.12 8.60 19.43
CA SER A 181 17.19 9.58 19.30
C SER A 181 16.83 10.66 18.29
N SER A 182 17.09 11.91 18.69
CA SER A 182 16.88 13.10 17.85
C SER A 182 17.89 13.23 16.71
N LYS A 183 19.00 12.49 16.77
CA LYS A 183 20.11 12.55 15.80
C LYS A 183 19.75 11.96 14.43
N TYR A 184 18.70 11.16 14.34
CA TYR A 184 18.27 10.60 13.05
C TYR A 184 17.51 11.63 12.22
N GLY A 185 17.69 11.60 10.90
CA GLY A 185 16.96 12.43 9.96
C GLY A 185 16.63 11.69 8.67
N ILE A 186 15.65 12.17 7.92
CA ILE A 186 15.26 11.61 6.62
C ILE A 186 15.51 12.67 5.54
N VAL A 187 16.19 12.27 4.48
CA VAL A 187 16.38 13.07 3.27
C VAL A 187 15.60 12.39 2.15
N ASP A 188 14.56 13.09 1.69
CA ASP A 188 13.74 12.64 0.58
C ASP A 188 14.40 12.96 -0.77
N ASN A 189 13.99 12.27 -1.83
CA ASN A 189 14.49 12.47 -3.19
C ASN A 189 13.35 12.53 -4.21
N GLU A 190 13.70 12.68 -5.48
CA GLU A 190 12.74 12.93 -6.57
C GLU A 190 11.78 11.75 -6.84
N GLY A 191 12.03 10.57 -6.27
CA GLY A 191 11.12 9.43 -6.34
C GLY A 191 11.06 8.70 -7.68
N GLY A 192 9.99 7.91 -7.83
CA GLY A 192 9.79 7.00 -8.95
C GLY A 192 10.88 5.94 -9.05
N GLY A 193 11.09 5.40 -10.25
CA GLY A 193 12.05 4.31 -10.45
C GLY A 193 13.52 4.65 -10.17
N ASN A 194 13.84 5.92 -9.86
CA ASN A 194 15.19 6.37 -9.53
C ASN A 194 15.49 6.38 -8.02
N CYS A 195 14.51 6.20 -7.13
CA CYS A 195 14.64 6.47 -5.70
C CYS A 195 15.82 5.78 -4.99
N LEU A 196 16.07 4.50 -5.29
CA LEU A 196 17.24 3.76 -4.77
C LEU A 196 18.56 4.43 -5.21
N PHE A 197 18.67 4.71 -6.50
CA PHE A 197 19.87 5.30 -7.10
C PHE A 197 20.08 6.75 -6.63
N ALA A 198 19.00 7.51 -6.46
CA ALA A 198 19.02 8.87 -5.93
C ALA A 198 19.49 8.87 -4.47
N SER A 199 18.96 7.98 -3.63
CA SER A 199 19.39 7.84 -2.24
C SER A 199 20.88 7.52 -2.12
N LEU A 200 21.42 6.66 -3.00
CA LEU A 200 22.85 6.36 -3.03
C LEU A 200 23.68 7.54 -3.55
N ARG A 201 23.25 8.24 -4.61
CA ARG A 201 23.87 9.50 -5.06
C ARG A 201 24.01 10.46 -3.88
N ASP A 202 22.92 10.68 -3.15
CA ASP A 202 22.84 11.64 -2.05
C ASP A 202 23.69 11.19 -0.87
N ALA A 203 23.80 9.88 -0.62
CA ALA A 203 24.69 9.32 0.38
C ALA A 203 26.16 9.67 0.12
N TYR A 204 26.63 9.50 -1.12
CA TYR A 204 28.03 9.73 -1.51
C TYR A 204 28.47 11.20 -1.43
N VAL A 205 27.54 12.16 -1.47
CA VAL A 205 27.83 13.58 -1.25
C VAL A 205 28.46 13.82 0.13
N GLY A 206 28.06 13.05 1.15
CA GLY A 206 28.59 13.18 2.52
C GLY A 206 30.08 12.88 2.67
N ILE A 207 30.70 12.23 1.68
CA ILE A 207 32.16 12.02 1.61
C ILE A 207 32.81 12.77 0.44
N GLY A 208 32.14 13.80 -0.07
CA GLY A 208 32.64 14.64 -1.16
C GLY A 208 32.75 13.93 -2.51
N ARG A 209 32.05 12.81 -2.69
CA ARG A 209 32.04 12.06 -3.97
C ARG A 209 30.77 12.38 -4.75
N VAL A 210 30.94 12.86 -5.97
CA VAL A 210 29.82 13.11 -6.88
C VAL A 210 29.56 11.87 -7.72
N LEU A 211 28.42 11.23 -7.52
CA LEU A 211 28.01 10.03 -8.23
C LEU A 211 26.63 10.26 -8.86
N SER A 212 26.49 10.16 -10.17
CA SER A 212 25.19 10.39 -10.81
C SER A 212 24.32 9.12 -10.83
N VAL A 213 22.99 9.30 -10.85
CA VAL A 213 22.03 8.19 -11.06
C VAL A 213 22.36 7.42 -12.34
N ALA A 214 22.72 8.12 -13.41
CA ALA A 214 23.13 7.50 -14.67
C ALA A 214 24.35 6.58 -14.49
N LYS A 215 25.34 7.00 -13.68
CA LYS A 215 26.53 6.19 -13.43
C LYS A 215 26.22 4.95 -12.59
N LEU A 216 25.40 5.09 -11.57
CA LEU A 216 24.94 3.96 -10.76
C LEU A 216 24.17 2.93 -11.61
N ARG A 217 23.25 3.40 -12.45
CA ARG A 217 22.52 2.51 -13.37
C ARG A 217 23.43 1.86 -14.40
N GLU A 218 24.46 2.56 -14.86
CA GLU A 218 25.45 1.99 -15.76
C GLU A 218 26.24 0.85 -15.09
N MET A 219 26.62 1.00 -13.82
CA MET A 219 27.25 -0.06 -13.03
C MET A 219 26.35 -1.29 -12.92
N VAL A 220 25.06 -1.10 -12.60
CA VAL A 220 24.09 -2.21 -12.53
C VAL A 220 23.90 -2.88 -13.88
N ALA A 221 23.69 -2.10 -14.94
CA ALA A 221 23.49 -2.63 -16.29
C ALA A 221 24.72 -3.40 -16.82
N ALA A 222 25.93 -3.02 -16.39
CA ALA A 222 27.15 -3.73 -16.78
C ALA A 222 27.16 -5.18 -16.26
N GLU A 223 26.69 -5.38 -15.02
CA GLU A 223 26.66 -6.67 -14.32
C GLU A 223 25.51 -7.60 -14.75
N ALA A 224 24.56 -7.12 -15.55
CA ALA A 224 23.49 -7.98 -16.06
C ALA A 224 24.06 -9.07 -16.98
N SER A 225 23.73 -10.33 -16.69
CA SER A 225 24.13 -11.52 -17.45
C SER A 225 22.99 -12.07 -18.30
N GLU A 226 23.32 -12.99 -19.22
CA GLU A 226 22.31 -13.71 -20.01
C GLU A 226 21.37 -14.53 -19.11
N GLU A 227 21.93 -15.20 -18.10
CA GLU A 227 21.17 -15.97 -17.11
C GLU A 227 20.17 -15.09 -16.36
N LEU A 228 20.62 -13.93 -15.88
CA LEU A 228 19.75 -12.99 -15.19
C LEU A 228 18.61 -12.52 -16.11
N PHE A 229 18.94 -12.12 -17.34
CA PHE A 229 17.94 -11.71 -18.33
C PHE A 229 16.90 -12.82 -18.56
N MET A 230 17.35 -14.07 -18.74
CA MET A 230 16.46 -15.21 -18.92
C MET A 230 15.58 -15.47 -17.70
N ASN A 231 16.09 -15.24 -16.48
CA ASN A 231 15.29 -15.36 -15.26
C ASN A 231 14.17 -14.30 -15.22
N TYR A 232 14.47 -13.03 -15.47
CA TYR A 232 13.44 -11.98 -15.56
C TYR A 232 12.44 -12.27 -16.68
N LYS A 233 12.92 -12.72 -17.84
CA LYS A 233 12.06 -13.06 -18.97
C LYS A 233 11.11 -14.21 -18.64
N THR A 234 11.61 -15.25 -17.98
CA THR A 234 10.80 -16.41 -17.57
C THR A 234 9.72 -15.99 -16.58
N LEU A 235 10.06 -15.19 -15.57
CA LEU A 235 9.09 -14.67 -14.58
C LEU A 235 8.03 -13.78 -15.26
N HIS A 236 8.47 -12.85 -16.10
CA HIS A 236 7.58 -12.01 -16.90
C HIS A 236 6.62 -12.84 -17.75
N ASP A 237 7.15 -13.76 -18.57
CA ASP A 237 6.35 -14.55 -19.51
C ASP A 237 5.35 -15.45 -18.75
N ALA A 238 5.73 -15.99 -17.58
CA ALA A 238 4.85 -16.76 -16.71
C ALA A 238 3.69 -15.91 -16.16
N ILE A 239 3.99 -14.73 -15.59
CA ILE A 239 2.97 -13.83 -15.01
C ILE A 239 2.00 -13.36 -16.10
N TYR A 240 2.50 -12.96 -17.27
CA TYR A 240 1.64 -12.50 -18.36
C TYR A 240 0.81 -13.62 -18.98
N THR A 241 1.34 -14.86 -19.01
CA THR A 241 0.57 -16.05 -19.39
C THR A 241 -0.55 -16.32 -18.38
N GLU A 242 -0.28 -16.19 -17.09
CA GLU A 242 -1.30 -16.31 -16.04
C GLU A 242 -2.40 -15.25 -16.19
N VAL A 243 -2.03 -13.97 -16.40
CA VAL A 243 -2.98 -12.89 -16.66
C VAL A 243 -3.84 -13.19 -17.90
N ALA A 244 -3.24 -13.67 -18.99
CA ALA A 244 -3.96 -14.02 -20.20
C ALA A 244 -4.95 -15.18 -19.96
N ASN A 245 -4.51 -16.23 -19.25
CA ASN A 245 -5.33 -17.39 -18.91
C ASN A 245 -6.50 -17.03 -18.00
N LEU A 246 -6.25 -16.24 -16.95
CA LEU A 246 -7.29 -15.77 -16.04
C LEU A 246 -8.29 -14.85 -16.75
N THR A 247 -7.81 -13.99 -17.65
CA THR A 247 -8.67 -13.13 -18.48
C THR A 247 -9.55 -13.97 -19.40
N ALA A 248 -8.98 -14.94 -20.12
CA ALA A 248 -9.76 -15.84 -20.98
C ALA A 248 -10.77 -16.68 -20.18
N THR A 249 -10.38 -17.15 -19.00
CA THR A 249 -11.25 -17.92 -18.09
C THR A 249 -12.40 -17.06 -17.58
N LYS A 250 -12.12 -15.83 -17.16
CA LYS A 250 -13.14 -14.85 -16.75
C LYS A 250 -14.18 -14.63 -17.85
N GLU A 251 -13.74 -14.36 -19.09
CA GLU A 251 -14.66 -14.11 -20.20
C GLU A 251 -15.50 -15.36 -20.53
N LYS A 252 -14.88 -16.55 -20.53
CA LYS A 252 -15.62 -17.81 -20.71
C LYS A 252 -16.68 -18.04 -19.63
N ILE A 253 -16.34 -17.81 -18.35
CA ILE A 253 -17.28 -17.95 -17.25
C ILE A 253 -18.45 -16.97 -17.39
N LYS A 254 -18.19 -15.73 -17.84
CA LYS A 254 -19.24 -14.74 -18.12
C LYS A 254 -20.18 -15.22 -19.23
N GLU A 255 -19.65 -15.77 -20.31
CA GLU A 255 -20.44 -16.34 -21.41
C GLU A 255 -21.30 -17.52 -20.93
N ASP A 256 -20.71 -18.47 -20.20
CA ASP A 256 -21.42 -19.64 -19.65
C ASP A 256 -22.53 -19.22 -18.67
N ALA A 257 -22.25 -18.25 -17.79
CA ALA A 257 -23.23 -17.71 -16.85
C ALA A 257 -24.41 -17.04 -17.57
N LYS A 258 -24.14 -16.31 -18.65
CA LYS A 258 -25.18 -15.67 -19.47
C LYS A 258 -26.07 -16.71 -20.16
N ALA A 259 -25.47 -17.70 -20.83
CA ALA A 259 -26.21 -18.78 -21.50
C ALA A 259 -27.07 -19.59 -20.50
N MET A 260 -26.55 -19.87 -19.31
CA MET A 260 -27.28 -20.57 -18.26
C MET A 260 -28.42 -19.72 -17.69
N SER A 261 -28.23 -18.41 -17.55
CA SER A 261 -29.28 -17.47 -17.14
C SER A 261 -30.43 -17.39 -18.14
N GLU A 262 -30.12 -17.36 -19.44
CA GLU A 262 -31.13 -17.40 -20.52
C GLU A 262 -31.93 -18.72 -20.47
N THR A 263 -31.24 -19.86 -20.28
CA THR A 263 -31.88 -21.17 -20.11
C THR A 263 -32.79 -21.20 -18.87
N GLY A 264 -32.34 -20.66 -17.74
CA GLY A 264 -33.12 -20.58 -16.50
C GLY A 264 -34.35 -19.67 -16.60
N LYS A 265 -34.32 -18.63 -17.45
CA LYS A 265 -35.48 -17.78 -17.74
C LYS A 265 -36.54 -18.53 -18.56
N ALA A 266 -36.12 -19.34 -19.52
CA ALA A 266 -37.01 -20.10 -20.41
C ALA A 266 -37.61 -21.36 -19.75
N GLU A 267 -36.98 -21.91 -18.70
CA GLU A 267 -37.46 -23.10 -17.99
C GLU A 267 -38.74 -22.83 -17.18
N LYS A 268 -39.73 -23.72 -17.36
CA LYS A 268 -41.06 -23.63 -16.74
C LYS A 268 -41.20 -24.58 -15.54
N ASP A 269 -40.41 -25.64 -15.50
CA ASP A 269 -40.38 -26.57 -14.37
C ASP A 269 -39.69 -25.92 -13.16
N ARG A 270 -40.42 -25.81 -12.04
CA ARG A 270 -39.95 -25.14 -10.83
C ARG A 270 -38.74 -25.82 -10.19
N ILE A 271 -38.62 -27.13 -10.29
CA ILE A 271 -37.52 -27.91 -9.71
C ILE A 271 -36.26 -27.72 -10.56
N LYS A 272 -36.37 -27.86 -11.88
CA LYS A 272 -35.25 -27.64 -12.80
C LYS A 272 -34.77 -26.19 -12.77
N LYS A 273 -35.70 -25.22 -12.72
CA LYS A 273 -35.36 -23.81 -12.57
C LYS A 273 -34.59 -23.51 -11.29
N LYS A 274 -34.99 -24.10 -10.16
CA LYS A 274 -34.26 -23.95 -8.89
C LYS A 274 -32.86 -24.56 -8.95
N ALA A 275 -32.69 -25.70 -9.63
CA ALA A 275 -31.38 -26.32 -9.84
C ALA A 275 -30.47 -25.42 -10.69
N ILE A 276 -30.98 -24.88 -11.81
CA ILE A 276 -30.25 -23.94 -12.68
C ILE A 276 -29.83 -22.68 -11.91
N ILE A 277 -30.72 -22.09 -11.10
CA ILE A 277 -30.37 -20.93 -10.26
C ILE A 277 -29.24 -21.28 -9.26
N GLY A 278 -29.27 -22.49 -8.68
CA GLY A 278 -28.21 -22.95 -7.79
C GLY A 278 -26.85 -23.10 -8.50
N GLU A 279 -26.84 -23.59 -9.75
CA GLU A 279 -25.63 -23.67 -10.57
C GLU A 279 -25.10 -22.29 -10.97
N ILE A 280 -25.98 -21.37 -11.37
CA ILE A 280 -25.62 -19.97 -11.65
C ILE A 280 -24.95 -19.33 -10.43
N SER A 281 -25.48 -19.58 -9.21
CA SER A 281 -24.88 -19.05 -7.98
C SER A 281 -23.45 -19.55 -7.78
N LYS A 282 -23.17 -20.83 -8.06
CA LYS A 282 -21.81 -21.40 -7.96
C LYS A 282 -20.88 -20.81 -9.01
N ILE A 283 -21.37 -20.61 -10.24
CA ILE A 283 -20.60 -19.99 -11.33
C ILE A 283 -20.23 -18.55 -10.96
N LYS A 284 -21.14 -17.80 -10.34
CA LYS A 284 -20.87 -16.45 -9.84
C LYS A 284 -19.81 -16.42 -8.74
N GLU A 285 -19.87 -17.34 -7.79
CA GLU A 285 -18.86 -17.47 -6.74
C GLU A 285 -17.48 -17.80 -7.32
N TYR A 286 -17.43 -18.72 -8.29
CA TYR A 286 -16.19 -19.02 -9.00
C TYR A 286 -15.66 -17.84 -9.84
N LEU A 287 -16.55 -17.06 -10.47
CA LEU A 287 -16.18 -15.84 -11.18
C LEU A 287 -15.51 -14.83 -10.25
N LYS A 288 -16.04 -14.65 -9.02
CA LYS A 288 -15.45 -13.76 -8.01
C LYS A 288 -14.02 -14.17 -7.69
N ASP A 289 -13.78 -15.45 -7.39
CA ASP A 289 -12.45 -16.00 -7.13
C ASP A 289 -11.48 -15.77 -8.32
N VAL A 290 -11.93 -15.98 -9.56
CA VAL A 290 -11.12 -15.72 -10.76
C VAL A 290 -10.81 -14.23 -10.92
N VAL A 291 -11.76 -13.34 -10.62
CA VAL A 291 -11.54 -11.88 -10.66
C VAL A 291 -10.52 -11.44 -9.60
N ASP A 292 -10.62 -11.96 -8.38
CA ASP A 292 -9.68 -11.65 -7.29
C ASP A 292 -8.25 -12.11 -7.67
N LYS A 293 -8.12 -13.34 -8.19
CA LYS A 293 -6.84 -13.87 -8.71
C LYS A 293 -6.30 -13.02 -9.85
N LEU A 294 -7.15 -12.60 -10.78
CA LEU A 294 -6.75 -11.74 -11.90
C LEU A 294 -6.27 -10.37 -11.42
N SER A 295 -6.88 -9.81 -10.38
CA SER A 295 -6.45 -8.54 -9.78
C SER A 295 -5.03 -8.66 -9.22
N VAL A 296 -4.76 -9.71 -8.44
CA VAL A 296 -3.42 -9.99 -7.90
C VAL A 296 -2.40 -10.24 -9.01
N ALA A 297 -2.74 -11.06 -10.01
CA ALA A 297 -1.86 -11.35 -11.14
C ALA A 297 -1.53 -10.08 -11.94
N LYS A 298 -2.48 -9.15 -12.10
CA LYS A 298 -2.25 -7.85 -12.75
C LYS A 298 -1.35 -6.93 -11.93
N ALA A 299 -1.51 -6.91 -10.60
CA ALA A 299 -0.62 -6.16 -9.71
C ALA A 299 0.82 -6.67 -9.85
N ASN A 300 1.01 -7.99 -9.82
CA ASN A 300 2.32 -8.62 -10.05
C ASN A 300 2.87 -8.31 -11.45
N ALA A 301 2.02 -8.35 -12.49
CA ALA A 301 2.44 -8.01 -13.87
C ALA A 301 2.94 -6.57 -13.99
N ALA A 302 2.39 -5.65 -13.20
CA ALA A 302 2.79 -4.25 -13.21
C ALA A 302 4.25 -4.05 -12.76
N GLU A 303 4.74 -4.86 -11.82
CA GLU A 303 6.14 -4.84 -11.37
C GLU A 303 7.11 -5.24 -12.50
N PHE A 304 6.67 -6.09 -13.42
CA PHE A 304 7.46 -6.57 -14.55
C PHE A 304 7.21 -5.80 -15.85
N ASN A 305 6.44 -4.71 -15.83
CA ASN A 305 6.14 -3.88 -17.02
C ASN A 305 7.40 -3.41 -17.77
N PHE A 306 8.52 -3.25 -17.07
CA PHE A 306 9.77 -2.84 -17.71
C PHE A 306 10.32 -3.90 -18.67
N MET A 307 9.92 -5.17 -18.56
CA MET A 307 10.33 -6.26 -19.45
C MET A 307 9.52 -6.34 -20.75
N ASN A 308 8.43 -5.58 -20.87
CA ASN A 308 7.61 -5.56 -22.08
C ASN A 308 8.44 -5.19 -23.32
N GLY A 309 8.39 -6.05 -24.33
CA GLY A 309 9.09 -5.85 -25.61
C GLY A 309 10.60 -6.09 -25.55
N ILE A 310 11.14 -6.65 -24.47
CA ILE A 310 12.57 -6.98 -24.36
C ILE A 310 12.85 -8.39 -24.86
N SER A 311 13.61 -8.49 -25.94
CA SER A 311 13.95 -9.74 -26.63
C SER A 311 15.36 -10.25 -26.36
N ASP A 312 16.26 -9.41 -25.86
CA ASP A 312 17.69 -9.71 -25.76
C ASP A 312 18.37 -8.95 -24.61
N LEU A 313 19.52 -9.47 -24.18
CA LEU A 313 20.34 -8.89 -23.11
C LEU A 313 20.77 -7.44 -23.40
N ALA A 314 21.05 -7.08 -24.65
CA ALA A 314 21.49 -5.71 -24.96
C ALA A 314 20.35 -4.70 -24.73
N THR A 315 19.13 -5.05 -25.11
CA THR A 315 17.91 -4.27 -24.87
C THR A 315 17.57 -4.22 -23.38
N PHE A 316 17.73 -5.34 -22.68
CA PHE A 316 17.60 -5.40 -21.22
C PHE A 316 18.55 -4.45 -20.50
N LYS A 317 19.84 -4.47 -20.85
CA LYS A 317 20.86 -3.54 -20.31
C LYS A 317 20.51 -2.09 -20.58
N ARG A 318 19.95 -1.76 -21.75
CA ARG A 318 19.47 -0.39 -22.03
C ARG A 318 18.29 -0.02 -21.14
N LYS A 319 17.36 -0.94 -20.86
CA LYS A 319 16.21 -0.68 -19.98
C LYS A 319 16.60 -0.41 -18.54
N ILE A 320 17.56 -1.17 -17.99
CA ILE A 320 18.12 -0.95 -16.64
C ILE A 320 18.65 0.49 -16.47
N LYS A 321 19.17 1.08 -17.56
CA LYS A 321 19.68 2.46 -17.59
C LYS A 321 18.59 3.54 -17.54
N THR A 322 17.31 3.17 -17.53
CA THR A 322 16.17 4.11 -17.53
C THR A 322 15.38 4.06 -16.23
N CYS A 323 14.61 5.11 -15.93
CA CYS A 323 13.71 5.15 -14.77
C CYS A 323 12.53 4.17 -14.83
N SER A 324 12.32 3.48 -15.95
CA SER A 324 11.33 2.40 -16.01
C SER A 324 11.77 1.17 -15.21
N PHE A 325 13.08 0.97 -15.01
CA PHE A 325 13.59 -0.10 -14.15
C PHE A 325 13.74 0.43 -12.72
N TRP A 326 12.93 -0.13 -11.82
CA TRP A 326 12.99 0.15 -10.39
C TRP A 326 14.03 -0.80 -9.78
N GLY A 327 14.90 -0.26 -8.93
CA GLY A 327 15.97 -1.05 -8.33
C GLY A 327 15.42 -2.08 -7.36
N ASP A 328 15.42 -3.35 -7.76
CA ASP A 328 14.99 -4.47 -6.94
C ASP A 328 16.15 -5.05 -6.10
N VAL A 329 15.91 -6.20 -5.46
CA VAL A 329 16.89 -6.88 -4.60
C VAL A 329 18.20 -7.17 -5.34
N TRP A 330 18.14 -7.59 -6.62
CA TRP A 330 19.33 -7.86 -7.41
C TRP A 330 20.13 -6.57 -7.67
N ALA A 331 19.45 -5.46 -8.00
CA ALA A 331 20.12 -4.17 -8.19
C ALA A 331 20.81 -3.70 -6.90
N ILE A 332 20.17 -3.91 -5.73
CA ILE A 332 20.75 -3.60 -4.42
C ILE A 332 22.03 -4.41 -4.20
N HIS A 333 21.99 -5.74 -4.28
CA HIS A 333 23.17 -6.59 -4.06
C HIS A 333 24.30 -6.29 -5.07
N THR A 334 23.93 -6.00 -6.32
CA THR A 334 24.89 -5.60 -7.34
C THR A 334 25.61 -4.31 -6.96
N LEU A 335 24.88 -3.30 -6.50
CA LEU A 335 25.47 -2.03 -6.04
C LEU A 335 26.30 -2.22 -4.78
N GLU A 336 25.84 -3.03 -3.83
CA GLU A 336 26.59 -3.36 -2.61
C GLU A 336 27.97 -3.96 -2.93
N ARG A 337 28.01 -4.89 -3.88
CA ARG A 337 29.26 -5.51 -4.35
C ARG A 337 30.15 -4.53 -5.12
N VAL A 338 29.60 -3.87 -6.15
CA VAL A 338 30.39 -3.00 -7.06
C VAL A 338 30.95 -1.78 -6.34
N LEU A 339 30.19 -1.23 -5.38
CA LEU A 339 30.61 -0.04 -4.63
C LEU A 339 31.30 -0.35 -3.30
N LYS A 340 31.40 -1.64 -2.93
CA LYS A 340 31.86 -2.08 -1.61
C LYS A 340 31.12 -1.35 -0.48
N LEU A 341 29.80 -1.30 -0.57
CA LEU A 341 28.94 -0.67 0.42
C LEU A 341 27.90 -1.67 0.92
N LYS A 342 27.39 -1.51 2.13
CA LYS A 342 26.20 -2.22 2.60
C LYS A 342 25.05 -1.25 2.79
N THR A 343 23.91 -1.54 2.17
CA THR A 343 22.66 -0.84 2.45
C THR A 343 21.98 -1.49 3.67
N ILE A 344 21.62 -0.66 4.63
CA ILE A 344 20.85 -1.02 5.83
C ILE A 344 19.45 -0.49 5.61
N ILE A 345 18.53 -1.36 5.22
CA ILE A 345 17.18 -0.95 4.82
C ILE A 345 16.22 -1.15 6.00
N LEU A 346 15.61 -0.06 6.43
CA LEU A 346 14.55 -0.04 7.43
C LEU A 346 13.21 0.23 6.74
N SER A 347 12.19 -0.57 7.01
CA SER A 347 10.86 -0.45 6.42
C SER A 347 9.97 0.44 7.28
N SER A 348 9.73 1.67 6.84
CA SER A 348 8.69 2.52 7.44
C SER A 348 7.29 1.95 7.21
N GLU A 349 7.09 1.20 6.12
CA GLU A 349 5.85 0.48 5.88
C GLU A 349 5.54 -0.52 7.01
N ASN A 350 6.52 -1.34 7.40
CA ASN A 350 6.34 -2.30 8.50
C ASN A 350 6.19 -1.58 9.84
N TYR A 351 6.92 -0.48 10.05
CA TYR A 351 6.75 0.34 11.24
C TYR A 351 5.32 0.91 11.36
N ASN A 352 4.75 1.42 10.27
CA ASN A 352 3.40 1.98 10.26
C ASN A 352 2.30 0.93 10.42
N LYS A 353 2.62 -0.35 10.16
CA LYS A 353 1.75 -1.52 10.38
C LYS A 353 1.96 -2.15 11.77
N ASP A 354 2.69 -1.48 12.67
CA ASP A 354 3.08 -1.96 13.99
C ASP A 354 3.90 -3.28 13.98
N ASP A 355 4.48 -3.65 12.83
CA ASP A 355 5.34 -4.82 12.67
C ASP A 355 6.81 -4.47 12.94
N LEU A 356 7.10 -4.15 14.21
CA LEU A 356 8.42 -3.69 14.66
C LEU A 356 9.54 -4.73 14.48
N GLU A 357 9.18 -6.02 14.47
CA GLU A 357 10.12 -7.13 14.30
C GLU A 357 10.69 -7.19 12.88
N ASN A 358 9.88 -6.83 11.88
CA ASN A 358 10.26 -6.87 10.48
C ASN A 358 10.63 -5.50 9.91
N VAL A 359 10.80 -4.47 10.75
CA VAL A 359 11.30 -3.15 10.29
C VAL A 359 12.69 -3.26 9.67
N LEU A 360 13.63 -3.98 10.26
CA LEU A 360 14.96 -4.13 9.66
C LEU A 360 14.93 -5.24 8.61
N LEU A 361 15.15 -4.88 7.35
CA LEU A 361 15.20 -5.83 6.24
C LEU A 361 16.62 -6.42 6.13
N CYS A 362 16.78 -7.68 6.53
CA CYS A 362 18.08 -8.34 6.56
C CYS A 362 18.63 -8.71 5.17
N GLY A 363 17.77 -8.72 4.15
CA GLY A 363 18.09 -9.18 2.80
C GLY A 363 18.30 -10.69 2.71
N GLN A 364 18.58 -11.17 1.49
CA GLN A 364 18.90 -12.56 1.20
C GLN A 364 20.39 -12.69 0.90
N LEU A 365 21.00 -13.82 1.25
CA LEU A 365 22.39 -14.10 0.89
C LEU A 365 22.41 -14.77 -0.47
N GLU A 366 23.19 -14.26 -1.42
CA GLU A 366 23.40 -14.94 -2.70
C GLU A 366 24.25 -16.21 -2.51
N ASP A 367 23.93 -17.23 -3.30
CA ASP A 367 24.68 -18.48 -3.32
C ASP A 367 26.15 -18.20 -3.72
N ASN A 368 27.07 -18.90 -3.06
CA ASN A 368 28.52 -18.84 -3.29
C ASN A 368 29.26 -17.57 -2.80
N VAL A 369 28.60 -16.67 -2.06
CA VAL A 369 29.32 -15.56 -1.40
C VAL A 369 29.91 -16.05 -0.07
N GLN A 370 31.22 -16.29 -0.06
CA GLN A 370 31.92 -16.74 1.16
C GLN A 370 32.28 -15.60 2.11
N LYS A 371 32.47 -14.39 1.58
CA LYS A 371 32.93 -13.23 2.36
C LYS A 371 32.45 -11.93 1.73
N PHE A 372 32.01 -10.99 2.56
CA PHE A 372 31.63 -9.65 2.15
C PHE A 372 32.16 -8.64 3.16
N GLU A 373 33.00 -7.71 2.69
CA GLU A 373 33.67 -6.69 3.52
C GLU A 373 33.34 -5.29 2.96
N PRO A 374 32.19 -4.71 3.35
CA PRO A 374 31.81 -3.38 2.91
C PRO A 374 32.71 -2.30 3.54
N GLU A 375 33.16 -1.35 2.73
CA GLU A 375 33.91 -0.17 3.19
C GLU A 375 32.98 0.88 3.80
N TYR A 376 31.76 0.99 3.26
CA TYR A 376 30.77 1.97 3.67
C TYR A 376 29.41 1.33 3.97
N TYR A 377 28.61 2.03 4.77
CA TYR A 377 27.25 1.70 5.11
C TYR A 377 26.35 2.89 4.79
N VAL A 378 25.17 2.63 4.23
CA VAL A 378 24.14 3.63 3.97
C VAL A 378 22.84 3.13 4.55
N ILE A 379 22.14 3.97 5.33
CA ILE A 379 20.86 3.60 5.93
C ILE A 379 19.76 4.14 5.02
N LEU A 380 18.82 3.28 4.63
CA LEU A 380 17.71 3.61 3.75
C LEU A 380 16.39 3.36 4.45
N ASP A 381 15.42 4.22 4.19
CA ASP A 381 14.01 4.00 4.50
C ASP A 381 13.31 3.42 3.27
N HIS A 382 12.63 2.29 3.42
CA HIS A 382 11.75 1.71 2.41
C HIS A 382 10.29 1.95 2.82
N THR A 383 9.56 2.73 2.01
CA THR A 383 8.15 3.07 2.28
C THR A 383 7.16 2.09 1.63
N GLY A 384 7.66 0.99 1.05
CA GLY A 384 6.88 0.04 0.23
C GLY A 384 7.03 0.27 -1.28
N SER A 385 7.15 1.54 -1.70
CA SER A 385 7.29 1.91 -3.13
C SER A 385 8.37 2.97 -3.39
N HIS A 386 9.07 3.43 -2.35
CA HIS A 386 10.05 4.49 -2.44
C HIS A 386 11.18 4.27 -1.44
N TYR A 387 12.40 4.63 -1.85
CA TYR A 387 13.58 4.64 -1.01
C TYR A 387 13.95 6.08 -0.65
N ARG A 388 14.16 6.34 0.64
CA ARG A 388 14.68 7.61 1.16
C ARG A 388 15.98 7.37 1.93
N LEU A 389 16.80 8.41 2.04
CA LEU A 389 18.07 8.33 2.76
C LEU A 389 17.85 8.64 4.25
N ILE A 390 18.33 7.76 5.13
CA ILE A 390 18.37 8.00 6.57
C ILE A 390 19.76 8.50 6.95
N THR A 391 19.78 9.63 7.65
CA THR A 391 21.00 10.27 8.17
C THR A 391 21.10 10.07 9.68
N TYR A 392 22.31 10.19 10.21
CA TYR A 392 22.56 10.22 11.65
C TYR A 392 23.58 11.31 11.97
N SER A 393 23.19 12.27 12.81
CA SER A 393 23.96 13.48 13.12
C SER A 393 24.43 14.21 11.85
N GLY A 394 23.56 14.28 10.83
CA GLY A 394 23.86 14.88 9.52
C GLY A 394 24.78 14.06 8.60
N LYS A 395 25.38 12.94 9.07
CA LYS A 395 26.14 12.02 8.21
C LYS A 395 25.17 11.18 7.37
N THR A 396 25.51 11.00 6.10
CA THR A 396 24.70 10.28 5.09
C THR A 396 25.28 8.92 4.70
N ILE A 397 26.55 8.68 5.00
CA ILE A 397 27.30 7.47 4.70
C ILE A 397 28.32 7.24 5.83
N PHE A 398 28.52 5.98 6.20
CA PHE A 398 29.22 5.62 7.43
C PHE A 398 30.32 4.60 7.13
N LYS A 399 31.44 4.66 7.84
CA LYS A 399 32.26 3.47 8.06
C LYS A 399 31.64 2.64 9.18
N TYR A 400 32.08 1.39 9.34
CA TYR A 400 31.59 0.55 10.44
C TYR A 400 31.71 1.26 11.80
N ASP A 401 32.85 1.89 12.09
CA ASP A 401 33.07 2.56 13.37
C ASP A 401 32.13 3.76 13.59
N ASP A 402 31.79 4.48 12.52
CA ASP A 402 30.86 5.64 12.55
C ASP A 402 29.38 5.25 12.61
N LEU A 403 29.04 3.99 12.31
CA LEU A 403 27.66 3.54 12.26
C LEU A 403 27.03 3.57 13.67
N PRO A 404 25.79 4.06 13.85
CA PRO A 404 25.16 4.20 15.15
C PRO A 404 25.14 2.87 15.93
N ARG A 405 25.46 2.92 17.22
CA ARG A 405 25.52 1.73 18.10
C ARG A 405 24.16 1.00 18.12
N SER A 406 23.06 1.75 18.18
CA SER A 406 21.70 1.22 18.15
C SER A 406 21.38 0.46 16.86
N ILE A 407 21.85 0.91 15.69
CA ILE A 407 21.73 0.18 14.43
C ILE A 407 22.54 -1.11 14.46
N LYS A 408 23.80 -1.04 14.94
CA LYS A 408 24.67 -2.23 15.04
C LYS A 408 24.03 -3.32 15.89
N HIS A 409 23.47 -2.95 17.04
CA HIS A 409 22.78 -3.89 17.93
C HIS A 409 21.53 -4.45 17.29
N LYS A 410 20.69 -3.61 16.66
CA LYS A 410 19.48 -4.08 15.97
C LYS A 410 19.80 -5.08 14.85
N ILE A 411 20.89 -4.86 14.10
CA ILE A 411 21.38 -5.84 13.10
C ILE A 411 21.75 -7.17 13.75
N VAL A 412 22.48 -7.15 14.87
CA VAL A 412 22.84 -8.37 15.59
C VAL A 412 21.60 -9.10 16.12
N ASP A 413 20.66 -8.37 16.72
CA ASP A 413 19.47 -8.94 17.37
C ASP A 413 18.43 -9.45 16.38
N THR A 414 18.31 -8.81 15.21
CA THR A 414 17.33 -9.22 14.20
C THR A 414 17.93 -10.14 13.14
N CYS A 415 19.06 -9.76 12.53
CA CYS A 415 19.59 -10.46 11.37
C CYS A 415 20.53 -11.61 11.74
N LEU A 416 21.47 -11.40 12.66
CA LEU A 416 22.44 -12.44 13.00
C LEU A 416 21.86 -13.53 13.92
N VAL A 417 20.79 -13.27 14.66
CA VAL A 417 20.06 -14.32 15.40
C VAL A 417 19.44 -15.31 14.42
N LYS A 418 18.80 -14.81 13.36
CA LYS A 418 18.14 -15.61 12.31
C LYS A 418 19.11 -16.18 11.26
N LYS A 419 20.43 -15.91 11.38
CA LYS A 419 21.45 -16.17 10.34
C LYS A 419 21.02 -15.64 8.96
N ALA A 420 20.35 -14.48 8.94
CA ALA A 420 19.75 -13.92 7.76
C ALA A 420 20.71 -12.99 7.00
N GLY A 421 20.73 -13.14 5.67
CA GLY A 421 21.40 -12.23 4.74
C GLY A 421 22.92 -12.11 4.89
N TYR A 422 23.48 -11.10 4.22
CA TYR A 422 24.91 -10.80 4.19
C TYR A 422 25.51 -10.47 5.57
N TYR A 423 24.71 -10.03 6.53
CA TYR A 423 25.22 -9.67 7.87
C TYR A 423 25.88 -10.83 8.62
N SER A 424 25.53 -12.07 8.26
CA SER A 424 26.15 -13.28 8.82
C SER A 424 27.59 -13.53 8.36
N ILE A 425 28.04 -12.86 7.28
CA ILE A 425 29.37 -13.02 6.68
C ILE A 425 30.20 -11.74 6.69
N ILE A 426 29.68 -10.65 7.27
CA ILE A 426 30.42 -9.40 7.49
C ILE A 426 31.24 -9.54 8.79
N PRO A 427 32.59 -9.55 8.73
CA PRO A 427 33.43 -9.86 9.89
C PRO A 427 33.17 -8.99 11.11
N GLU A 428 32.89 -7.69 10.91
CA GLU A 428 32.67 -6.73 11.98
C GLU A 428 31.41 -7.06 12.80
N PHE A 429 30.32 -7.46 12.15
CA PHE A 429 29.09 -7.86 12.84
C PHE A 429 29.20 -9.24 13.49
N VAL A 430 29.90 -10.18 12.86
CA VAL A 430 30.20 -11.49 13.46
C VAL A 430 30.97 -11.31 14.76
N LYS A 431 32.03 -10.48 14.72
CA LYS A 431 32.84 -10.14 15.90
C LYS A 431 31.99 -9.45 16.98
N LEU A 432 31.15 -8.49 16.62
CA LEU A 432 30.26 -7.82 17.59
C LEU A 432 29.31 -8.81 18.27
N LYS A 433 28.74 -9.77 17.53
CA LYS A 433 27.89 -10.82 18.11
C LYS A 433 28.67 -11.69 19.10
N GLU A 434 29.88 -12.11 18.75
CA GLU A 434 30.73 -12.91 19.65
C GLU A 434 31.11 -12.15 20.92
N GLU A 435 31.46 -10.87 20.82
CA GLU A 435 31.77 -10.01 21.97
C GLU A 435 30.56 -9.84 22.90
N ARG A 436 29.35 -9.65 22.33
CA ARG A 436 28.11 -9.59 23.11
C ARG A 436 27.81 -10.90 23.83
N MET A 437 28.03 -12.05 23.18
CA MET A 437 27.84 -13.36 23.81
C MET A 437 28.82 -13.58 24.97
N LYS A 438 30.10 -13.21 24.82
CA LYS A 438 31.10 -13.32 25.90
C LYS A 438 30.75 -12.45 27.11
N ARG A 439 30.28 -11.22 26.89
CA ARG A 439 29.85 -10.33 27.98
C ARG A 439 28.65 -10.88 28.75
N LYS A 440 27.65 -11.46 28.05
CA LYS A 440 26.50 -12.10 28.70
C LYS A 440 26.91 -13.23 29.66
N ILE A 441 27.87 -14.07 29.25
CA ILE A 441 28.38 -15.19 30.06
C ILE A 441 29.17 -14.70 31.30
N THR A 442 29.73 -13.49 31.27
CA THR A 442 30.57 -12.97 32.36
C THR A 442 29.73 -12.25 33.44
N VAL A 443 28.49 -11.86 33.12
CA VAL A 443 27.59 -11.10 34.01
C VAL A 443 26.50 -12.00 34.62
N SER A 444 26.29 -13.20 34.08
CA SER A 444 25.50 -14.30 34.65
C SER A 444 26.36 -15.24 35.49
#